data_AF-A0A8J8BQA8-F1
#
_entry.id   AF-A0A8J8BQA8-F1
#
_cell.length_a   1.000
_cell.length_b   1.000
_cell.length_c   1.000
_cell.angle_alpha   90.00
_cell.angle_beta   90.00
_cell.angle_gamma   90.00
#
_symmetry.space_group_name_H-M   'P 1'
#
loop_
_entity.id
_entity.type
_entity.pdbx_description
1 polymer ?
#
loop_
_entity_poly.entity_id
_entity_poly.type
_entity_poly.pdbx_seq_one_letter_code
_entity_poly.pdbx_strand_id
1 'polypeptide(L)'
;MNTKVVFTLILLIIGSLEVVNSQGATFNQMSSLFSSYTFMVAGDQAYCTDVMGSSKISYGLAYSGVTQNPEGRTDLILTQMEHDTGNLVIVGGPAVNPVATEFDAVFGVTYNNNPGVSFEIFADGYSIFLNLNNHPSEDTCIVYVGQHNGRNVMLVWGYGWWGTYAGCMLIGDPQTWQTYSGYHMLMLRWRDYNSDGLVQESEISVEQYN
;
A
#
# COMPACT_ATOMS: atom_id res chain seq x y z
N MET A 1 66.60 30.01 10.99
CA MET A 1 65.86 29.38 9.88
C MET A 1 64.56 28.84 10.45
N ASN A 2 63.46 29.56 10.27
CA ASN A 2 62.13 29.17 10.77
C ASN A 2 61.22 28.95 9.56
N THR A 3 60.95 27.68 9.27
CA THR A 3 60.08 27.23 8.18
C THR A 3 58.63 27.49 8.59
N LYS A 4 57.97 28.44 7.94
CA LYS A 4 56.52 28.65 8.07
C LYS A 4 55.80 27.55 7.28
N VAL A 5 55.13 26.65 8.00
CA VAL A 5 54.18 25.68 7.42
C VAL A 5 52.92 26.46 7.05
N VAL A 6 52.59 26.47 5.76
CA VAL A 6 51.33 27.03 5.24
C VAL A 6 50.29 25.91 5.31
N PHE A 7 49.29 26.06 6.18
CA PHE A 7 48.11 25.19 6.19
C PHE A 7 47.11 25.71 5.15
N THR A 8 46.94 24.95 4.07
CA THR A 8 45.85 25.16 3.11
C THR A 8 44.56 24.60 3.71
N LEU A 9 43.65 25.49 4.07
CA LEU A 9 42.30 25.15 4.52
C LEU A 9 41.45 24.81 3.28
N ILE A 10 41.13 23.53 3.07
CA ILE A 10 40.17 23.10 2.04
C ILE A 10 38.77 23.27 2.66
N LEU A 11 38.04 24.28 2.18
CA LEU A 11 36.65 24.51 2.55
C LEU A 11 35.79 23.48 1.81
N LEU A 12 35.33 22.44 2.51
CA LEU A 12 34.36 21.49 1.98
C LEU A 12 33.00 22.21 1.96
N ILE A 13 32.53 22.61 0.78
CA ILE A 13 31.16 23.07 0.59
C ILE A 13 30.28 21.82 0.66
N ILE A 14 29.76 21.52 1.85
CA ILE A 14 28.63 20.60 2.00
C ILE A 14 27.44 21.36 1.43
N GLY A 15 27.13 21.12 0.16
CA GLY A 15 25.82 21.49 -0.37
C GLY A 15 24.78 20.79 0.51
N SER A 16 23.97 21.57 1.21
CA SER A 16 22.72 21.06 1.76
C SER A 16 21.97 20.45 0.59
N LEU A 17 21.85 19.12 0.57
CA LEU A 17 20.77 18.48 -0.17
C LEU A 17 19.51 19.11 0.42
N GLU A 18 18.88 20.01 -0.33
CA GLU A 18 17.48 20.27 -0.10
C GLU A 18 16.80 18.92 -0.30
N VAL A 19 16.42 18.29 0.81
CA VAL A 19 15.37 17.29 0.81
C VAL A 19 14.17 18.07 0.29
N VAL A 20 13.96 18.03 -1.02
CA VAL A 20 12.69 18.38 -1.60
C VAL A 20 11.73 17.41 -0.94
N ASN A 21 11.04 17.91 0.08
CA ASN A 21 9.88 17.26 0.65
C ASN A 21 8.82 17.35 -0.46
N SER A 22 8.98 16.57 -1.53
CA SER A 22 7.84 16.24 -2.37
C SER A 22 6.94 15.50 -1.40
N GLN A 23 5.90 16.16 -0.90
CA GLN A 23 4.83 15.45 -0.23
C GLN A 23 4.45 14.33 -1.21
N GLY A 24 4.76 13.09 -0.83
CA GLY A 24 4.61 11.93 -1.69
C GLY A 24 3.14 11.73 -2.06
N ALA A 25 2.85 10.67 -2.79
CA ALA A 25 1.46 10.30 -3.01
C ALA A 25 0.78 10.02 -1.65
N THR A 26 -0.28 10.76 -1.34
CA THR A 26 -1.00 10.69 -0.06
C THR A 26 -2.50 10.45 -0.29
N PHE A 27 -3.21 9.99 0.74
CA PHE A 27 -4.60 9.56 0.61
C PHE A 27 -5.56 10.69 0.18
N ASN A 28 -5.31 11.93 0.58
CA ASN A 28 -6.14 13.07 0.12
C ASN A 28 -6.00 13.36 -1.39
N GLN A 29 -5.08 12.70 -2.08
CA GLN A 29 -4.86 12.85 -3.53
C GLN A 29 -5.41 11.67 -4.35
N MET A 30 -6.00 10.65 -3.72
CA MET A 30 -6.39 9.38 -4.36
C MET A 30 -7.11 9.53 -5.71
N SER A 31 -8.12 10.41 -5.79
CA SER A 31 -8.85 10.66 -7.05
C SER A 31 -7.94 11.19 -8.16
N SER A 32 -7.01 12.09 -7.83
CA SER A 32 -6.05 12.65 -8.79
C SER A 32 -4.91 11.69 -9.15
N LEU A 33 -4.46 10.87 -8.20
CA LEU A 33 -3.38 9.90 -8.41
C LEU A 33 -3.79 8.80 -9.39
N PHE A 34 -5.05 8.39 -9.31
CA PHE A 34 -5.59 7.26 -10.07
C PHE A 34 -6.65 7.69 -11.10
N SER A 35 -6.67 8.97 -11.50
CA SER A 35 -7.70 9.53 -12.40
C SER A 35 -7.65 9.00 -13.83
N SER A 36 -6.50 8.49 -14.26
CA SER A 36 -6.28 8.06 -15.63
C SER A 36 -5.20 7.00 -15.74
N TYR A 37 -5.32 6.14 -16.76
CA TYR A 37 -4.33 5.10 -17.09
C TYR A 37 -3.96 4.24 -15.86
N THR A 38 -5.00 3.82 -15.13
CA THR A 38 -4.91 3.04 -13.89
C THR A 38 -5.31 1.60 -14.13
N PHE A 39 -4.58 0.67 -13.52
CA PHE A 39 -4.84 -0.77 -13.58
C PHE A 39 -5.05 -1.33 -12.17
N MET A 40 -6.13 -2.08 -11.98
CA MET A 40 -6.35 -2.92 -10.81
C MET A 40 -5.66 -4.27 -11.08
N VAL A 41 -4.63 -4.59 -10.31
CA VAL A 41 -3.78 -5.76 -10.55
C VAL A 41 -3.94 -6.75 -9.40
N ALA A 42 -4.55 -7.90 -9.70
CA ALA A 42 -4.60 -9.04 -8.78
C ALA A 42 -3.62 -10.13 -9.24
N GLY A 43 -3.27 -11.05 -8.34
CA GLY A 43 -2.57 -12.26 -8.74
C GLY A 43 -3.47 -13.19 -9.57
N ASP A 44 -2.91 -13.91 -10.53
CA ASP A 44 -3.62 -14.91 -11.35
C ASP A 44 -4.13 -16.08 -10.49
N GLN A 45 -3.47 -16.30 -9.34
CA GLN A 45 -3.85 -17.28 -8.32
C GLN A 45 -4.50 -16.62 -7.09
N ALA A 46 -4.83 -15.34 -7.15
CA ALA A 46 -5.52 -14.64 -6.07
C ALA A 46 -6.94 -15.17 -5.89
N TYR A 47 -7.47 -15.06 -4.68
CA TYR A 47 -8.85 -15.47 -4.43
C TYR A 47 -9.81 -14.52 -5.13
N CYS A 48 -11.00 -15.01 -5.51
CA CYS A 48 -12.05 -14.16 -6.08
C CYS A 48 -12.41 -12.97 -5.16
N THR A 49 -12.17 -13.09 -3.86
CA THR A 49 -12.35 -12.02 -2.86
C THR A 49 -11.36 -10.87 -3.04
N ASP A 50 -10.12 -11.12 -3.46
CA ASP A 50 -9.17 -10.06 -3.81
C ASP A 50 -9.69 -9.27 -5.03
N VAL A 51 -10.18 -9.98 -6.06
CA VAL A 51 -10.81 -9.38 -7.24
C VAL A 51 -12.07 -8.59 -6.87
N MET A 52 -12.91 -9.12 -5.97
CA MET A 52 -14.07 -8.40 -5.44
C MET A 52 -13.66 -7.15 -4.65
N GLY A 53 -12.55 -7.19 -3.92
CA GLY A 53 -12.00 -6.04 -3.19
C GLY A 53 -11.71 -4.86 -4.12
N SER A 54 -11.12 -5.11 -5.30
CA SER A 54 -10.85 -4.07 -6.31
C SER A 54 -12.10 -3.27 -6.71
N SER A 55 -13.29 -3.89 -6.68
CA SER A 55 -14.55 -3.19 -6.98
C SER A 55 -14.91 -2.11 -5.96
N LYS A 56 -14.56 -2.30 -4.67
CA LYS A 56 -14.76 -1.30 -3.62
C LYS A 56 -13.89 -0.06 -3.87
N ILE A 57 -12.65 -0.28 -4.26
CA ILE A 57 -11.71 0.80 -4.59
C ILE A 57 -12.18 1.55 -5.83
N SER A 58 -12.55 0.85 -6.90
CA SER A 58 -13.11 1.46 -8.11
C SER A 58 -14.36 2.29 -7.81
N TYR A 59 -15.24 1.81 -6.92
CA TYR A 59 -16.40 2.58 -6.46
C TYR A 59 -15.99 3.88 -5.78
N GLY A 60 -15.03 3.85 -4.84
CA GLY A 60 -14.54 5.04 -4.15
C GLY A 60 -13.94 6.08 -5.10
N LEU A 61 -13.16 5.63 -6.09
CA LEU A 61 -12.61 6.49 -7.15
C LEU A 61 -13.73 7.15 -7.97
N ALA A 62 -14.70 6.37 -8.45
CA ALA A 62 -15.83 6.90 -9.23
C ALA A 62 -16.69 7.87 -8.42
N TYR A 63 -16.98 7.54 -7.15
CA TYR A 63 -17.72 8.40 -6.23
C TYR A 63 -17.01 9.75 -6.02
N SER A 64 -15.68 9.75 -6.06
CA SER A 64 -14.84 10.94 -5.91
C SER A 64 -14.61 11.73 -7.21
N GLY A 65 -15.31 11.38 -8.29
CA GLY A 65 -15.29 12.11 -9.55
C GLY A 65 -14.25 11.63 -10.56
N VAL A 66 -13.60 10.49 -10.34
CA VAL A 66 -12.77 9.86 -11.38
C VAL A 66 -13.66 9.36 -12.51
N THR A 67 -13.43 9.84 -13.72
CA THR A 67 -14.27 9.55 -14.88
C THR A 67 -13.81 8.33 -15.69
N GLN A 68 -12.53 7.95 -15.56
CA GLN A 68 -11.98 6.77 -16.20
C GLN A 68 -11.98 5.60 -15.21
N ASN A 69 -12.69 4.52 -15.53
CA ASN A 69 -12.63 3.31 -14.74
C ASN A 69 -11.23 2.67 -14.85
N PRO A 70 -10.63 2.26 -13.72
CA PRO A 70 -9.44 1.41 -13.75
C PRO A 70 -9.72 0.10 -14.50
N GLU A 71 -8.77 -0.33 -15.31
CA GLU A 71 -8.84 -1.59 -16.04
C GLU A 71 -8.38 -2.75 -15.15
N GLY A 72 -9.09 -3.88 -15.17
CA GLY A 72 -8.70 -5.07 -14.41
C GLY A 72 -7.65 -5.91 -15.16
N ARG A 73 -6.59 -6.33 -14.46
CA ARG A 73 -5.58 -7.27 -14.95
C ARG A 73 -5.23 -8.28 -13.87
N THR A 74 -4.90 -9.51 -14.27
CA THR A 74 -4.03 -10.36 -13.45
C THR A 74 -2.57 -10.02 -13.75
N ASP A 75 -1.66 -10.37 -12.86
CA ASP A 75 -0.21 -10.27 -13.11
C ASP A 75 0.21 -10.95 -14.42
N LEU A 76 -0.44 -12.06 -14.80
CA LEU A 76 -0.14 -12.79 -16.03
C LEU A 76 -0.52 -12.05 -17.32
N ILE A 77 -1.60 -11.27 -17.30
CA ILE A 77 -2.12 -10.57 -18.50
C ILE A 77 -1.82 -9.07 -18.49
N LEU A 78 -1.19 -8.57 -17.43
CA LEU A 78 -0.66 -7.20 -17.38
C LEU A 78 0.51 -7.10 -18.35
N THR A 79 0.36 -6.29 -19.40
CA THR A 79 1.43 -6.13 -20.39
C THR A 79 2.59 -5.34 -19.78
N GLN A 80 3.82 -5.54 -20.28
CA GLN A 80 4.99 -4.79 -19.83
C GLN A 80 4.79 -3.27 -19.92
N MET A 81 4.12 -2.78 -20.98
CA MET A 81 3.84 -1.36 -21.15
C MET A 81 2.90 -0.83 -20.06
N GLU A 82 1.78 -1.51 -19.81
CA GLU A 82 0.85 -1.16 -18.73
C GLU A 82 1.56 -1.25 -17.37
N HIS A 83 2.34 -2.32 -17.17
CA HIS A 83 3.14 -2.52 -15.97
C HIS A 83 4.13 -1.38 -15.74
N ASP A 84 4.82 -0.86 -16.76
CA ASP A 84 5.92 0.10 -16.55
C ASP A 84 5.45 1.56 -16.52
N THR A 85 4.30 1.85 -17.13
CA THR A 85 3.85 3.23 -17.35
C THR A 85 2.48 3.54 -16.73
N GLY A 86 1.70 2.53 -16.39
CA GLY A 86 0.38 2.70 -15.77
C GLY A 86 0.44 2.92 -14.26
N ASN A 87 -0.53 3.67 -13.73
CA ASN A 87 -0.76 3.68 -12.29
C ASN A 87 -1.29 2.31 -11.85
N LEU A 88 -0.76 1.75 -10.77
CA LEU A 88 -1.13 0.39 -10.35
C LEU A 88 -1.84 0.43 -9.02
N VAL A 89 -2.98 -0.24 -8.93
CA VAL A 89 -3.65 -0.58 -7.68
C VAL A 89 -3.54 -2.08 -7.52
N ILE A 90 -2.60 -2.50 -6.70
CA ILE A 90 -2.21 -3.90 -6.52
C ILE A 90 -2.99 -4.45 -5.33
N VAL A 91 -3.80 -5.48 -5.58
CA VAL A 91 -4.65 -6.12 -4.58
C VAL A 91 -4.24 -7.58 -4.42
N GLY A 92 -4.11 -8.01 -3.17
CA GLY A 92 -3.64 -9.36 -2.81
C GLY A 92 -2.14 -9.40 -2.54
N GLY A 93 -1.76 -10.22 -1.56
CA GLY A 93 -0.42 -10.19 -0.99
C GLY A 93 0.66 -10.88 -1.83
N PRO A 94 1.94 -10.72 -1.42
CA PRO A 94 3.12 -11.26 -2.11
C PRO A 94 3.08 -12.76 -2.40
N ALA A 95 2.34 -13.53 -1.59
CA ALA A 95 2.19 -14.97 -1.77
C ALA A 95 1.43 -15.37 -3.04
N VAL A 96 0.55 -14.50 -3.55
CA VAL A 96 -0.31 -14.78 -4.71
C VAL A 96 -0.15 -13.77 -5.84
N ASN A 97 0.41 -12.59 -5.56
CA ASN A 97 0.58 -11.51 -6.53
C ASN A 97 2.07 -11.10 -6.61
N PRO A 98 2.82 -11.50 -7.65
CA PRO A 98 4.24 -11.14 -7.77
C PRO A 98 4.48 -9.64 -7.95
N VAL A 99 3.49 -8.88 -8.43
CA VAL A 99 3.59 -7.41 -8.52
C VAL A 99 3.57 -6.78 -7.12
N ALA A 100 2.86 -7.39 -6.15
CA ALA A 100 2.96 -6.99 -4.75
C ALA A 100 4.38 -7.23 -4.20
N THR A 101 4.99 -8.38 -4.50
CA THR A 101 6.39 -8.68 -4.11
C THR A 101 7.38 -7.65 -4.65
N GLU A 102 7.20 -7.23 -5.91
CA GLU A 102 8.04 -6.18 -6.51
C GLU A 102 7.92 -4.85 -5.76
N PHE A 103 6.70 -4.36 -5.57
CA PHE A 103 6.49 -3.03 -5.00
C PHE A 103 6.66 -2.98 -3.48
N ASP A 104 6.49 -4.09 -2.77
CA ASP A 104 6.92 -4.23 -1.40
C ASP A 104 8.43 -3.94 -1.28
N ALA A 105 9.25 -4.50 -2.18
CA ALA A 105 10.69 -4.24 -2.21
C ALA A 105 11.03 -2.79 -2.56
N VAL A 106 10.27 -2.16 -3.45
CA VAL A 106 10.43 -0.74 -3.81
C VAL A 106 10.13 0.18 -2.62
N PHE A 107 9.07 -0.10 -1.87
CA PHE A 107 8.61 0.75 -0.77
C PHE A 107 9.16 0.34 0.60
N GLY A 108 9.98 -0.71 0.67
CA GLY A 108 10.51 -1.22 1.95
C GLY A 108 9.42 -1.82 2.84
N VAL A 109 8.31 -2.27 2.26
CA VAL A 109 7.31 -3.07 2.96
C VAL A 109 7.87 -4.49 3.07
N THR A 110 7.90 -5.01 4.29
CA THR A 110 8.42 -6.36 4.55
C THR A 110 7.50 -7.09 5.51
N TYR A 111 7.65 -8.40 5.63
CA TYR A 111 6.89 -9.19 6.59
C TYR A 111 7.72 -10.33 7.17
N ASN A 112 7.40 -10.68 8.41
CA ASN A 112 7.85 -11.90 9.06
C ASN A 112 6.69 -12.88 9.12
N ASN A 113 6.89 -14.08 8.58
CA ASN A 113 5.93 -15.17 8.69
C ASN A 113 6.55 -16.30 9.51
N ASN A 114 5.95 -16.60 10.66
CA ASN A 114 6.23 -17.81 11.44
C ASN A 114 5.04 -18.75 11.27
N PRO A 115 5.13 -19.74 10.36
CA PRO A 115 3.98 -20.55 9.96
C PRO A 115 3.27 -21.20 11.15
N GLY A 116 1.96 -20.97 11.24
CA GLY A 116 1.12 -21.50 12.32
C GLY A 116 1.28 -20.79 13.68
N VAL A 117 2.09 -19.74 13.77
CA VAL A 117 2.33 -18.99 15.01
C VAL A 117 1.95 -17.52 14.86
N SER A 118 2.58 -16.81 13.93
CA SER A 118 2.41 -15.37 13.79
C SER A 118 2.74 -14.85 12.40
N PHE A 119 2.16 -13.71 12.08
CA PHE A 119 2.49 -12.92 10.91
C PHE A 119 2.67 -11.46 11.32
N GLU A 120 3.65 -10.75 10.80
CA GLU A 120 3.86 -9.34 11.12
C GLU A 120 4.30 -8.57 9.88
N ILE A 121 3.63 -7.46 9.58
CA ILE A 121 3.97 -6.55 8.47
C ILE A 121 4.75 -5.38 9.03
N PHE A 122 5.77 -4.92 8.31
CA PHE A 122 6.61 -3.77 8.63
C PHE A 122 6.64 -2.79 7.47
N ALA A 123 6.46 -1.50 7.74
CA ALA A 123 6.64 -0.42 6.78
C ALA A 123 6.88 0.90 7.53
N ASP A 124 7.76 1.76 7.02
CA ASP A 124 8.05 3.09 7.56
C ASP A 124 8.36 3.16 9.07
N GLY A 125 8.96 2.11 9.63
CA GLY A 125 9.26 2.02 11.06
C GLY A 125 8.06 1.65 11.95
N TYR A 126 6.90 1.38 11.35
CA TYR A 126 5.73 0.81 12.00
C TYR A 126 5.62 -0.68 11.72
N SER A 127 4.88 -1.38 12.58
CA SER A 127 4.49 -2.77 12.33
C SER A 127 3.09 -3.08 12.82
N ILE A 128 2.50 -4.13 12.26
CA ILE A 128 1.24 -4.71 12.73
C ILE A 128 1.38 -6.23 12.84
N PHE A 129 1.08 -6.76 14.03
CA PHE A 129 1.24 -8.17 14.36
C PHE A 129 -0.10 -8.91 14.35
N LEU A 130 -0.11 -10.13 13.82
CA LEU A 130 -1.22 -11.09 13.83
C LEU A 130 -0.78 -12.37 14.54
N ASN A 131 -1.52 -12.76 15.57
CA ASN A 131 -1.43 -14.10 16.15
C ASN A 131 -2.24 -15.07 15.29
N LEU A 132 -1.61 -16.07 14.68
CA LEU A 132 -2.29 -16.99 13.77
C LEU A 132 -3.30 -17.92 14.47
N ASN A 133 -3.30 -17.98 15.81
CA ASN A 133 -4.37 -18.64 16.55
C ASN A 133 -5.70 -17.87 16.53
N ASN A 134 -5.67 -16.57 16.21
CA ASN A 134 -6.89 -15.76 16.07
C ASN A 134 -7.46 -15.84 14.64
N HIS A 135 -6.68 -16.30 13.67
CA HIS A 135 -7.12 -16.48 12.30
C HIS A 135 -8.01 -17.75 12.19
N PRO A 136 -9.15 -17.72 11.46
CA PRO A 136 -9.62 -16.70 10.54
C PRO A 136 -10.57 -15.63 11.12
N SER A 137 -10.78 -15.57 12.44
CA SER A 137 -11.64 -14.55 13.07
C SER A 137 -10.95 -13.18 13.23
N GLU A 138 -9.68 -13.09 12.89
CA GLU A 138 -8.88 -11.87 12.89
C GLU A 138 -7.92 -11.90 11.70
N ASP A 139 -7.67 -10.74 11.11
CA ASP A 139 -6.69 -10.56 10.05
C ASP A 139 -6.10 -9.14 10.08
N THR A 140 -4.93 -8.96 9.48
CA THR A 140 -4.21 -7.69 9.41
C THR A 140 -3.90 -7.35 7.97
N CYS A 141 -3.89 -6.06 7.64
CA CYS A 141 -3.65 -5.56 6.30
C CYS A 141 -2.83 -4.27 6.30
N ILE A 142 -2.08 -4.08 5.23
CA ILE A 142 -1.46 -2.81 4.87
C ILE A 142 -2.14 -2.21 3.64
N VAL A 143 -2.38 -0.91 3.70
CA VAL A 143 -2.66 -0.04 2.55
C VAL A 143 -1.49 0.92 2.44
N TYR A 144 -0.79 0.93 1.31
CA TYR A 144 0.36 1.81 1.08
C TYR A 144 0.22 2.50 -0.26
N VAL A 145 0.41 3.81 -0.32
CA VAL A 145 0.41 4.60 -1.56
C VAL A 145 1.79 5.21 -1.73
N GLY A 146 2.35 5.08 -2.93
CA GLY A 146 3.68 5.58 -3.23
C GLY A 146 3.81 5.99 -4.69
N GLN A 147 4.97 6.58 -5.01
CA GLN A 147 5.36 6.86 -6.38
C GLN A 147 6.61 6.11 -6.74
N HIS A 148 6.63 5.53 -7.95
CA HIS A 148 7.81 4.88 -8.51
C HIS A 148 7.93 5.26 -9.98
N ASN A 149 9.10 5.73 -10.42
CA ASN A 149 9.36 6.13 -11.81
C ASN A 149 8.30 7.08 -12.43
N GLY A 150 7.74 8.01 -11.63
CA GLY A 150 6.80 9.02 -12.11
C GLY A 150 5.34 8.57 -12.23
N ARG A 151 5.00 7.39 -11.71
CA ARG A 151 3.62 6.85 -11.66
C ARG A 151 3.24 6.49 -10.22
N ASN A 152 1.94 6.41 -9.97
CA ASN A 152 1.37 6.16 -8.66
C ASN A 152 1.09 4.66 -8.49
N VAL A 153 1.41 4.14 -7.30
CA VAL A 153 1.20 2.74 -6.97
C VAL A 153 0.52 2.66 -5.61
N MET A 154 -0.54 1.87 -5.51
CA MET A 154 -1.16 1.51 -4.25
C MET A 154 -1.04 0.00 -4.03
N LEU A 155 -0.57 -0.39 -2.85
CA LEU A 155 -0.60 -1.76 -2.34
C LEU A 155 -1.78 -1.90 -1.38
N VAL A 156 -2.56 -2.97 -1.54
CA VAL A 156 -3.61 -3.37 -0.59
C VAL A 156 -3.53 -4.88 -0.40
N TRP A 157 -3.01 -5.31 0.75
CA TRP A 157 -2.92 -6.73 1.05
C TRP A 157 -2.86 -7.04 2.55
N GLY A 158 -3.40 -8.20 2.93
CA GLY A 158 -3.31 -8.75 4.28
C GLY A 158 -2.73 -10.16 4.31
N TYR A 159 -2.73 -10.80 5.49
CA TYR A 159 -2.28 -12.19 5.62
C TYR A 159 -3.22 -13.14 4.87
N GLY A 160 -4.53 -13.02 5.12
CA GLY A 160 -5.58 -13.71 4.40
C GLY A 160 -6.44 -12.77 3.57
N TRP A 161 -7.44 -13.34 2.91
CA TRP A 161 -8.37 -12.58 2.09
C TRP A 161 -9.27 -11.64 2.91
N TRP A 162 -9.54 -11.97 4.18
CA TRP A 162 -10.32 -11.10 5.08
C TRP A 162 -9.60 -9.78 5.29
N GLY A 163 -8.29 -9.82 5.56
CA GLY A 163 -7.44 -8.64 5.72
C GLY A 163 -7.39 -7.82 4.44
N THR A 164 -7.08 -8.45 3.30
CA THR A 164 -7.05 -7.75 2.00
C THR A 164 -8.39 -7.08 1.68
N TYR A 165 -9.50 -7.80 1.85
CA TYR A 165 -10.84 -7.26 1.58
C TYR A 165 -11.23 -6.15 2.55
N ALA A 166 -10.84 -6.24 3.82
CA ALA A 166 -11.00 -5.15 4.78
C ALA A 166 -10.25 -3.89 4.35
N GLY A 167 -9.01 -4.03 3.88
CA GLY A 167 -8.25 -2.91 3.31
C GLY A 167 -8.93 -2.29 2.10
N CYS A 168 -9.42 -3.11 1.17
CA CYS A 168 -10.18 -2.63 0.02
C CYS A 168 -11.48 -1.92 0.41
N MET A 169 -12.20 -2.42 1.42
CA MET A 169 -13.42 -1.81 1.92
C MET A 169 -13.14 -0.43 2.52
N LEU A 170 -12.14 -0.34 3.40
CA LEU A 170 -11.76 0.90 4.07
C LEU A 170 -11.28 1.95 3.07
N ILE A 171 -10.35 1.60 2.17
CA ILE A 171 -9.81 2.57 1.19
C ILE A 171 -10.77 2.85 0.03
N GLY A 172 -11.80 2.01 -0.14
CA GLY A 172 -12.92 2.25 -1.06
C GLY A 172 -13.91 3.30 -0.57
N ASP A 173 -13.83 3.73 0.69
CA ASP A 173 -14.60 4.87 1.23
C ASP A 173 -13.78 6.17 1.15
N PRO A 174 -14.21 7.17 0.34
CA PRO A 174 -13.55 8.46 0.26
C PRO A 174 -13.50 9.25 1.58
N GLN A 175 -14.36 8.95 2.56
CA GLN A 175 -14.26 9.56 3.89
C GLN A 175 -12.98 9.14 4.62
N THR A 176 -12.49 7.91 4.38
CA THR A 176 -11.19 7.44 4.88
C THR A 176 -10.06 8.34 4.38
N TRP A 177 -10.10 8.78 3.13
CA TRP A 177 -9.06 9.62 2.53
C TRP A 177 -8.96 10.99 3.18
N GLN A 178 -10.10 11.55 3.60
CA GLN A 178 -10.15 12.79 4.35
C GLN A 178 -9.68 12.61 5.79
N THR A 179 -10.08 11.51 6.42
CA THR A 179 -9.71 11.16 7.81
C THR A 179 -8.20 10.98 7.94
N TYR A 180 -7.58 10.32 6.97
CA TYR A 180 -6.13 10.09 6.92
C TYR A 180 -5.44 10.99 5.89
N SER A 181 -5.92 12.23 5.75
CA SER A 181 -5.34 13.21 4.83
C SER A 181 -3.87 13.50 5.16
N GLY A 182 -3.01 13.50 4.15
CA GLY A 182 -1.57 13.73 4.30
C GLY A 182 -0.76 12.49 4.69
N TYR A 183 -1.41 11.36 5.02
CA TYR A 183 -0.76 10.06 5.21
C TYR A 183 -0.76 9.27 3.89
N HIS A 184 0.13 8.29 3.78
CA HIS A 184 0.26 7.39 2.63
C HIS A 184 0.25 5.91 3.01
N MET A 185 0.34 5.58 4.30
CA MET A 185 0.30 4.23 4.81
C MET A 185 -0.80 4.10 5.88
N LEU A 186 -1.58 3.02 5.82
CA LEU A 186 -2.44 2.54 6.90
C LEU A 186 -2.10 1.07 7.18
N MET A 187 -2.00 0.72 8.46
CA MET A 187 -2.05 -0.67 8.90
C MET A 187 -3.32 -0.88 9.71
N LEU A 188 -4.11 -1.88 9.31
CA LEU A 188 -5.44 -2.11 9.87
C LEU A 188 -5.63 -3.55 10.30
N ARG A 189 -6.54 -3.73 11.25
CA ARG A 189 -7.02 -5.02 11.73
C ARG A 189 -8.51 -5.14 11.50
N TRP A 190 -8.93 -6.29 10.99
CA TRP A 190 -10.32 -6.73 11.02
C TRP A 190 -10.50 -7.82 12.08
N ARG A 191 -11.62 -7.79 12.79
CA ARG A 191 -12.03 -8.81 13.78
C ARG A 191 -13.50 -9.14 13.63
N ASP A 192 -13.80 -10.42 13.44
CA ASP A 192 -15.17 -10.93 13.40
C ASP A 192 -15.81 -10.91 14.80
N TYR A 193 -16.45 -9.81 15.16
CA TYR A 193 -17.05 -9.63 16.49
C TYR A 193 -18.40 -10.33 16.61
N ASN A 194 -19.10 -10.51 15.50
CA ASN A 194 -20.43 -11.11 15.47
C ASN A 194 -20.42 -12.62 15.11
N SER A 195 -19.25 -13.16 14.74
CA SER A 195 -19.01 -14.56 14.35
C SER A 195 -19.76 -15.01 13.10
N ASP A 196 -20.02 -14.10 12.16
CA ASP A 196 -20.66 -14.40 10.87
C ASP A 196 -19.66 -14.68 9.74
N GLY A 197 -18.37 -14.46 9.98
CA GLY A 197 -17.28 -14.69 9.03
C GLY A 197 -17.21 -13.67 7.88
N LEU A 198 -18.01 -12.60 7.94
CA LEU A 198 -18.08 -11.55 6.93
C LEU A 198 -17.28 -10.34 7.36
N VAL A 199 -16.57 -9.73 6.41
CA VAL A 199 -15.91 -8.45 6.66
C VAL A 199 -16.93 -7.33 6.66
N GLN A 200 -17.04 -6.62 7.78
CA GLN A 200 -17.93 -5.47 7.94
C GLN A 200 -17.14 -4.22 8.35
N GLU A 201 -17.52 -3.06 7.83
CA GLU A 201 -16.78 -1.81 8.07
C GLU A 201 -16.66 -1.46 9.57
N SER A 202 -17.71 -1.72 10.36
CA SER A 202 -17.72 -1.50 11.81
C SER A 202 -16.74 -2.38 12.59
N GLU A 203 -16.17 -3.39 11.95
CA GLU A 203 -15.22 -4.35 12.52
C GLU A 203 -13.77 -4.06 12.12
N ILE A 204 -13.56 -3.02 11.31
CA ILE A 204 -12.25 -2.60 10.81
C ILE A 204 -11.71 -1.47 11.69
N SER A 205 -10.46 -1.59 12.10
CA SER A 205 -9.76 -0.57 12.87
C SER A 205 -8.38 -0.29 12.27
N VAL A 206 -8.03 0.99 12.11
CA VAL A 206 -6.67 1.40 11.76
C VAL A 206 -5.85 1.48 13.04
N GLU A 207 -4.75 0.73 13.09
CA GLU A 207 -3.86 0.65 14.27
C GLU A 207 -2.60 1.51 14.11
N GLN A 208 -2.11 1.68 12.88
CA GLN A 208 -0.95 2.53 12.57
C GLN A 208 -1.19 3.31 11.26
N TYR A 209 -0.58 4.48 11.15
CA TYR A 209 -0.62 5.30 9.94
C TYR A 209 0.63 6.20 9.84
N ASN A 210 1.05 6.50 8.61
CA ASN A 210 2.18 7.38 8.30
C ASN A 210 2.00 8.07 6.96
#